data_AF-A0A6L9MML1-F1
#
_entry.id   AF-A0A6L9MML1-F1
#
_cell.length_a   1.000
_cell.length_b   1.000
_cell.length_c   1.000
_cell.angle_alpha   90.00
_cell.angle_beta   90.00
_cell.angle_gamma   90.00
#
_symmetry.space_group_name_H-M   'P 1'
#
loop_
_entity.id
_entity.type
_entity.pdbx_description
1 polymer ?
#
loop_
_entity_poly.entity_id
_entity_poly.type
_entity_poly.pdbx_seq_one_letter_code
_entity_poly.pdbx_strand_id
1 'polypeptide(L)'
;MGKIMGEDDVYINNLFELLNIRFAPPQSGAPEEFGGIEEMVALQQEFAIFQKGRSFQKSAAIMNLGGFWNARSKNRWYRMLADLNSYESSIDGMNGDEAIVSSLVENLASSKPLPVYFKAHDSRVEGQKRVLIEKGPVKGFFIEADYLIISLPMKPRSA
;
A
#
# COMPACT_ATOMS: atom_id res chain seq x y z
N MET A 1 -16.63 -6.38 11.16
CA MET A 1 -15.94 -7.53 10.55
C MET A 1 -16.08 -7.46 9.05
N GLY A 2 -14.99 -7.34 8.34
CA GLY A 2 -14.89 -7.29 6.90
C GLY A 2 -14.97 -8.69 6.30
N LYS A 3 -15.09 -8.73 4.98
CA LYS A 3 -15.26 -10.00 4.24
C LYS A 3 -14.08 -10.96 4.42
N ILE A 4 -12.84 -10.43 4.44
CA ILE A 4 -11.61 -11.24 4.41
C ILE A 4 -10.92 -11.28 5.78
N MET A 5 -10.68 -10.12 6.39
CA MET A 5 -10.01 -10.02 7.69
C MET A 5 -10.92 -10.47 8.85
N GLY A 6 -12.22 -10.19 8.78
CA GLY A 6 -13.20 -10.72 9.73
C GLY A 6 -12.98 -10.17 11.14
N GLU A 7 -12.69 -11.06 12.10
CA GLU A 7 -12.32 -10.68 13.48
C GLU A 7 -10.95 -9.98 13.52
N ASP A 8 -10.08 -10.23 12.53
CA ASP A 8 -8.75 -9.63 12.45
C ASP A 8 -8.77 -8.21 11.85
N ASP A 9 -9.96 -7.66 11.56
CA ASP A 9 -10.12 -6.27 11.11
C ASP A 9 -9.44 -5.27 12.06
N VAL A 10 -9.37 -5.61 13.36
CA VAL A 10 -8.76 -4.75 14.39
C VAL A 10 -7.30 -4.41 14.07
N TYR A 11 -6.62 -5.26 13.28
CA TYR A 11 -5.22 -5.09 12.90
C TYR A 11 -5.01 -4.31 11.60
N ILE A 12 -6.08 -3.95 10.87
CA ILE A 12 -5.97 -3.31 9.56
C ILE A 12 -5.15 -2.02 9.63
N ASN A 13 -5.40 -1.18 10.63
CA ASN A 13 -4.66 0.07 10.80
C ASN A 13 -3.16 -0.20 11.01
N ASN A 14 -2.80 -1.17 11.86
CA ASN A 14 -1.40 -1.53 12.09
C ASN A 14 -0.73 -2.12 10.84
N LEU A 15 -1.47 -2.86 10.01
CA LEU A 15 -0.96 -3.39 8.74
C LEU A 15 -0.69 -2.26 7.74
N PHE A 16 -1.53 -1.23 7.71
CA PHE A 16 -1.25 -0.01 6.94
C PHE A 16 -0.09 0.79 7.52
N GLU A 17 0.04 0.91 8.84
CA GLU A 17 1.19 1.58 9.48
C GLU A 17 2.51 0.92 9.07
N LEU A 18 2.57 -0.42 9.03
CA LEU A 18 3.76 -1.14 8.58
C LEU A 18 4.13 -0.81 7.13
N LEU A 19 3.14 -0.71 6.23
CA LEU A 19 3.36 -0.23 4.86
C LEU A 19 3.85 1.22 4.87
N ASN A 20 3.16 2.11 5.58
CA ASN A 20 3.41 3.54 5.56
C ASN A 20 4.80 3.90 6.10
N ILE A 21 5.30 3.19 7.11
CA ILE A 21 6.65 3.39 7.64
C ILE A 21 7.70 3.02 6.58
N ARG A 22 7.48 1.95 5.81
CA ARG A 22 8.42 1.55 4.75
C ARG A 22 8.51 2.55 3.62
N PHE A 23 7.47 3.34 3.37
CA PHE A 23 7.45 4.35 2.33
C PHE A 23 7.37 5.77 2.89
N ALA A 24 7.78 5.97 4.15
CA ALA A 24 7.73 7.27 4.80
C ALA A 24 8.65 8.29 4.11
N PRO A 25 8.41 9.60 4.32
CA PRO A 25 9.35 10.63 3.91
C PRO A 25 10.75 10.39 4.50
N PRO A 26 11.81 10.84 3.81
CA PRO A 26 13.14 10.84 4.39
C PRO A 26 13.16 11.68 5.68
N GLN A 27 13.96 11.26 6.65
CA GLN A 27 14.15 11.97 7.90
C GLN A 27 15.31 12.99 7.76
N SER A 28 16.05 13.29 8.83
CA SER A 28 17.01 14.40 8.87
C SER A 28 18.26 14.19 8.00
N GLY A 29 18.38 13.03 7.34
CA GLY A 29 19.51 12.68 6.47
C GLY A 29 20.73 12.13 7.22
N ALA A 30 20.61 11.90 8.53
CA ALA A 30 21.62 11.18 9.30
C ALA A 30 21.73 9.72 8.80
N PRO A 31 22.94 9.13 8.71
CA PRO A 31 23.10 7.75 8.25
C PRO A 31 22.28 6.72 9.05
N GLU A 32 22.11 6.94 10.35
CA GLU A 32 21.33 6.11 11.25
C GLU A 32 19.81 6.20 10.99
N GLU A 33 19.38 7.19 10.23
CA GLU A 33 17.98 7.44 9.86
C GLU A 33 17.65 7.04 8.42
N PHE A 34 18.59 6.40 7.71
CA PHE A 34 18.34 5.86 6.37
C PHE A 34 17.16 4.88 6.39
N GLY A 35 16.13 5.16 5.59
CA GLY A 35 14.87 4.44 5.64
C GLY A 35 13.82 5.02 4.71
N GLY A 36 12.58 4.55 4.87
CA GLY A 36 11.43 5.08 4.14
C GLY A 36 11.58 4.97 2.62
N ILE A 37 11.17 6.01 1.90
CA ILE A 37 11.18 6.01 0.44
C ILE A 37 12.59 5.82 -0.15
N GLU A 38 13.64 6.30 0.50
CA GLU A 38 15.02 6.16 0.03
C GLU A 38 15.50 4.70 0.09
N GLU A 39 15.23 4.01 1.21
CA GLU A 39 15.46 2.56 1.34
C GLU A 39 14.71 1.80 0.25
N MET A 40 13.44 2.14 0.02
CA MET A 40 12.61 1.47 -0.98
C MET A 40 13.09 1.69 -2.43
N VAL A 41 13.66 2.85 -2.73
CA VAL A 41 14.30 3.10 -4.04
C VAL A 41 15.54 2.22 -4.21
N ALA A 42 16.42 2.17 -3.21
CA ALA A 42 17.62 1.34 -3.25
C ALA A 42 17.27 -0.16 -3.40
N LEU A 43 16.33 -0.65 -2.59
CA LEU A 43 15.85 -2.03 -2.66
C LEU A 43 15.17 -2.36 -3.99
N GLN A 44 14.43 -1.41 -4.57
CA GLN A 44 13.81 -1.59 -5.88
C GLN A 44 14.86 -1.66 -7.00
N GLN A 45 15.93 -0.86 -6.94
CA GLN A 45 17.02 -0.91 -7.92
C GLN A 45 17.81 -2.22 -7.83
N GLU A 46 18.07 -2.71 -6.62
CA GLU A 46 18.89 -3.91 -6.41
C GLU A 46 18.12 -5.20 -6.69
N PHE A 47 16.88 -5.31 -6.17
CA PHE A 47 16.14 -6.57 -6.15
C PHE A 47 14.90 -6.58 -7.04
N ALA A 48 14.50 -5.42 -7.58
CA ALA A 48 13.26 -5.25 -8.31
C ALA A 48 12.08 -5.91 -7.56
N ILE A 49 11.85 -5.44 -6.32
CA ILE A 49 10.81 -5.97 -5.42
C ILE A 49 9.43 -5.89 -6.09
N PHE A 50 9.13 -4.76 -6.73
CA PHE A 50 7.94 -4.54 -7.55
C PHE A 50 8.26 -4.77 -9.02
N GLN A 51 7.43 -5.58 -9.69
CA GLN A 51 7.56 -5.90 -11.11
C GLN A 51 6.19 -6.05 -11.72
N LYS A 52 5.96 -5.48 -12.91
CA LYS A 52 4.74 -5.70 -13.68
C LYS A 52 4.57 -7.21 -13.93
N GLY A 53 3.38 -7.76 -13.63
CA GLY A 53 3.09 -9.20 -13.68
C GLY A 53 3.38 -9.96 -12.39
N ARG A 54 4.06 -9.37 -11.39
CA ARG A 54 4.14 -9.90 -10.01
C ARG A 54 3.11 -9.17 -9.15
N SER A 55 2.24 -9.92 -8.48
CA SER A 55 1.21 -9.31 -7.65
C SER A 55 1.78 -8.52 -6.47
N PHE A 56 1.09 -7.47 -6.06
CA PHE A 56 1.45 -6.66 -4.91
C PHE A 56 1.54 -7.52 -3.64
N GLN A 57 0.64 -8.51 -3.51
CA GLN A 57 0.68 -9.50 -2.41
C GLN A 57 2.03 -10.21 -2.31
N LYS A 58 2.63 -10.64 -3.44
CA LYS A 58 3.92 -11.33 -3.44
C LYS A 58 5.04 -10.37 -3.02
N SER A 59 5.03 -9.14 -3.51
CA SER A 59 5.99 -8.11 -3.12
C SER A 59 5.90 -7.79 -1.63
N ALA A 60 4.69 -7.62 -1.10
CA ALA A 60 4.43 -7.43 0.32
C ALA A 60 4.92 -8.63 1.16
N ALA A 61 4.75 -9.85 0.66
CA ALA A 61 5.22 -11.06 1.34
C ALA A 61 6.76 -11.15 1.41
N ILE A 62 7.48 -10.78 0.34
CA ILE A 62 8.95 -10.74 0.30
C ILE A 62 9.49 -9.76 1.36
N MET A 63 8.85 -8.60 1.50
CA MET A 63 9.20 -7.59 2.51
C MET A 63 8.64 -7.88 3.91
N ASN A 64 7.94 -9.01 4.09
CA ASN A 64 7.29 -9.42 5.34
C ASN A 64 6.28 -8.39 5.91
N LEU A 65 5.48 -7.75 5.05
CA LEU A 65 4.51 -6.69 5.41
C LEU A 65 3.13 -7.22 5.80
N GLY A 66 3.08 -8.36 6.51
CA GLY A 66 1.84 -8.97 6.98
C GLY A 66 1.72 -9.05 8.51
N GLY A 67 2.60 -8.36 9.23
CA GLY A 67 2.67 -8.37 10.69
C GLY A 67 3.41 -9.59 11.23
N PHE A 68 4.11 -9.40 12.35
CA PHE A 68 5.05 -10.38 12.90
C PHE A 68 4.42 -11.32 13.95
N TRP A 69 3.18 -11.06 14.38
CA TRP A 69 2.65 -11.57 15.66
C TRP A 69 1.56 -12.65 15.52
N ASN A 70 0.93 -12.80 14.34
CA ASN A 70 -0.19 -13.72 14.16
C ASN A 70 -0.27 -14.28 12.73
N ALA A 71 -0.09 -15.60 12.58
CA ALA A 71 -0.12 -16.26 11.27
C ALA A 71 -1.51 -16.22 10.59
N ARG A 72 -2.61 -16.27 11.36
CA ARG A 72 -3.99 -16.16 10.84
C ARG A 72 -4.22 -14.79 10.23
N SER A 73 -3.92 -13.72 10.97
CA SER A 73 -4.12 -12.34 10.51
C SER A 73 -3.20 -12.03 9.32
N LYS A 74 -1.94 -12.48 9.36
CA LYS A 74 -0.99 -12.38 8.23
C LYS A 74 -1.53 -13.01 6.95
N ASN A 75 -2.00 -14.26 7.02
CA ASN A 75 -2.51 -14.97 5.85
C ASN A 75 -3.81 -14.35 5.32
N ARG A 76 -4.67 -13.82 6.19
CA ARG A 76 -5.86 -13.06 5.79
C ARG A 76 -5.50 -11.73 5.13
N TRP A 77 -4.49 -11.04 5.63
CA TRP A 77 -3.99 -9.81 5.03
C TRP A 77 -3.47 -10.04 3.62
N TYR A 78 -2.60 -11.04 3.44
CA TYR A 78 -2.11 -11.39 2.10
C TYR A 78 -3.25 -11.85 1.17
N ARG A 79 -4.26 -12.56 1.67
CA ARG A 79 -5.45 -12.87 0.87
C ARG A 79 -6.21 -11.60 0.47
N MET A 80 -6.32 -10.61 1.36
CA MET A 80 -6.95 -9.34 1.05
C MET A 80 -6.17 -8.58 -0.02
N LEU A 81 -4.84 -8.53 0.07
CA LEU A 81 -4.00 -7.93 -0.98
C LEU A 81 -4.13 -8.67 -2.32
N ALA A 82 -4.24 -10.00 -2.31
CA ALA A 82 -4.47 -10.77 -3.53
C ALA A 82 -5.85 -10.50 -4.16
N ASP A 83 -6.88 -10.25 -3.35
CA ASP A 83 -8.25 -9.96 -3.81
C ASP A 83 -8.34 -8.62 -4.56
N LEU A 84 -7.32 -7.74 -4.43
CA LEU A 84 -7.28 -6.44 -5.11
C LEU A 84 -7.31 -6.54 -6.64
N ASN A 85 -6.88 -7.68 -7.22
CA ASN A 85 -6.99 -7.92 -8.65
C ASN A 85 -8.44 -8.08 -9.14
N SER A 86 -9.40 -8.31 -8.23
CA SER A 86 -10.83 -8.42 -8.54
C SER A 86 -11.55 -7.08 -8.52
N TYR A 87 -10.86 -6.00 -8.10
CA TYR A 87 -11.37 -4.64 -8.12
C TYR A 87 -10.83 -3.91 -9.34
N GLU A 88 -11.63 -2.99 -9.88
CA GLU A 88 -11.12 -1.95 -10.77
C GLU A 88 -10.15 -1.02 -10.01
N SER A 89 -9.49 -0.14 -10.75
CA SER A 89 -8.70 0.95 -10.18
C SER A 89 -9.17 2.31 -10.69
N SER A 90 -8.61 3.40 -10.17
CA SER A 90 -8.78 4.75 -10.72
C SER A 90 -7.90 5.00 -11.96
N ILE A 91 -7.12 4.01 -12.41
CA ILE A 91 -6.28 4.08 -13.61
C ILE A 91 -6.95 3.25 -14.70
N ASP A 92 -7.28 3.89 -15.82
CA ASP A 92 -7.98 3.25 -16.93
C ASP A 92 -7.21 2.03 -17.47
N GLY A 93 -7.93 0.92 -17.65
CA GLY A 93 -7.38 -0.32 -18.20
C GLY A 93 -6.53 -1.15 -17.22
N MET A 94 -6.45 -0.78 -15.94
CA MET A 94 -5.74 -1.55 -14.91
C MET A 94 -6.68 -2.00 -13.79
N ASN A 95 -6.53 -3.26 -13.36
CA ASN A 95 -7.16 -3.70 -12.10
C ASN A 95 -6.41 -3.11 -10.89
N GLY A 96 -6.97 -3.31 -9.69
CA GLY A 96 -6.44 -2.72 -8.45
C GLY A 96 -5.01 -3.15 -8.13
N ASP A 97 -4.66 -4.42 -8.33
CA ASP A 97 -3.31 -4.94 -8.08
C ASP A 97 -2.30 -4.38 -9.11
N GLU A 98 -2.68 -4.38 -10.39
CA GLU A 98 -1.86 -3.83 -11.48
C GLU A 98 -1.57 -2.34 -11.30
N ALA A 99 -2.60 -1.56 -10.94
CA ALA A 99 -2.49 -0.13 -10.73
C ALA A 99 -1.54 0.20 -9.57
N ILE A 100 -1.61 -0.56 -8.47
CA ILE A 100 -0.68 -0.40 -7.33
C ILE A 100 0.75 -0.69 -7.78
N VAL A 101 0.99 -1.84 -8.42
CA VAL A 101 2.34 -2.25 -8.82
C VAL A 101 2.91 -1.29 -9.86
N SER A 102 2.15 -0.88 -10.88
CA SER A 102 2.62 0.08 -11.88
C SER A 102 2.96 1.42 -11.25
N SER A 103 2.10 1.92 -10.35
CA SER A 103 2.32 3.20 -9.67
C SER A 103 3.55 3.20 -8.77
N LEU A 104 3.79 2.10 -8.05
CA LEU A 104 5.00 1.94 -7.23
C LEU A 104 6.26 1.87 -8.09
N VAL A 105 6.25 1.08 -9.17
CA VAL A 105 7.39 0.98 -10.11
C VAL A 105 7.71 2.34 -10.72
N GLU A 106 6.69 3.07 -11.21
CA GLU A 106 6.86 4.38 -11.81
C GLU A 106 7.34 5.42 -10.80
N ASN A 107 6.80 5.41 -9.59
CA ASN A 107 7.19 6.34 -8.53
C ASN A 107 8.64 6.13 -8.09
N LEU A 108 9.05 4.88 -7.83
CA LEU A 108 10.40 4.53 -7.38
C LEU A 108 11.47 4.72 -8.46
N ALA A 109 11.09 4.68 -9.74
CA ALA A 109 11.97 4.99 -10.86
C ALA A 109 12.05 6.49 -11.20
N SER A 110 11.21 7.33 -10.57
CA SER A 110 11.18 8.76 -10.86
C SER A 110 12.41 9.48 -10.29
N SER A 111 12.73 10.66 -10.85
CA SER A 111 13.83 11.50 -10.34
C SER A 111 13.57 12.08 -8.95
N LYS A 112 12.29 12.12 -8.52
CA LYS A 112 11.86 12.61 -7.21
C LYS A 112 10.73 11.69 -6.69
N PRO A 113 11.07 10.49 -6.20
CA PRO A 113 10.08 9.54 -5.69
C PRO A 113 9.29 10.15 -4.54
N LEU A 114 7.96 10.05 -4.61
CA LEU A 114 7.10 10.48 -3.52
C LEU A 114 7.06 9.42 -2.42
N PRO A 115 7.00 9.80 -1.15
CA PRO A 115 6.55 8.91 -0.08
C PRO A 115 5.19 8.29 -0.42
N VAL A 116 4.91 7.08 0.06
CA VAL A 116 3.66 6.38 -0.25
C VAL A 116 2.81 6.25 0.99
N TYR A 117 1.55 6.68 0.89
CA TYR A 117 0.57 6.59 1.97
C TYR A 117 -0.55 5.64 1.57
N PHE A 118 -0.55 4.47 2.20
CA PHE A 118 -1.60 3.47 2.11
C PHE A 118 -2.70 3.73 3.15
N LYS A 119 -3.95 3.66 2.72
CA LYS A 119 -5.12 3.81 3.58
C LYS A 119 -6.27 2.92 3.13
N ALA A 120 -7.28 2.78 3.97
CA ALA A 120 -8.57 2.23 3.60
C ALA A 120 -9.56 3.34 3.20
N HIS A 121 -10.55 3.00 2.40
CA HIS A 121 -11.76 3.80 2.22
C HIS A 121 -13.01 2.91 2.17
N ASP A 122 -14.18 3.52 2.39
CA ASP A 122 -15.45 2.81 2.41
C ASP A 122 -15.94 2.54 0.97
N SER A 123 -15.86 1.28 0.57
CA SER A 123 -16.28 0.84 -0.77
C SER A 123 -17.79 0.78 -0.98
N ARG A 124 -18.59 1.10 0.05
CA ARG A 124 -20.06 1.24 -0.08
C ARG A 124 -20.45 2.55 -0.75
N VAL A 125 -19.58 3.54 -0.74
CA VAL A 125 -19.80 4.82 -1.42
C VAL A 125 -19.78 4.60 -2.92
N GLU A 126 -20.70 5.23 -3.65
CA GLU A 126 -20.80 5.09 -5.09
C GLU A 126 -19.48 5.50 -5.79
N GLY A 127 -19.04 4.70 -6.75
CA GLY A 127 -17.76 4.89 -7.44
C GLY A 127 -16.51 4.54 -6.62
N GLN A 128 -16.65 4.16 -5.34
CA GLN A 128 -15.53 3.86 -4.42
C GLN A 128 -15.27 2.36 -4.27
N LYS A 129 -15.92 1.49 -5.07
CA LYS A 129 -15.63 0.05 -5.08
C LYS A 129 -14.46 -0.28 -6.01
N ARG A 130 -13.33 0.39 -5.81
CA ARG A 130 -12.11 0.29 -6.63
C ARG A 130 -10.88 0.72 -5.84
N VAL A 131 -9.70 0.35 -6.29
CA VAL A 131 -8.46 0.93 -5.74
C VAL A 131 -8.31 2.36 -6.27
N LEU A 132 -7.99 3.31 -5.38
CA LEU A 132 -7.74 4.69 -5.79
C LEU A 132 -6.25 5.01 -5.67
N ILE A 133 -5.69 5.58 -6.74
CA ILE A 133 -4.33 6.08 -6.82
C ILE A 133 -4.40 7.58 -7.05
N GLU A 134 -3.85 8.35 -6.11
CA GLU A 134 -3.85 9.81 -6.13
C GLU A 134 -2.46 10.35 -5.79
N LYS A 135 -2.19 11.61 -6.15
CA LYS A 135 -0.99 12.34 -5.70
C LYS A 135 -1.41 13.63 -5.03
N GLY A 136 -0.74 13.98 -3.94
CA GLY A 136 -0.97 15.23 -3.23
C GLY A 136 -0.78 15.10 -1.72
N PRO A 137 -1.17 16.12 -0.94
CA PRO A 137 -0.96 16.14 0.49
C PRO A 137 -1.89 15.17 1.21
N VAL A 138 -1.38 14.52 2.26
CA VAL A 138 -2.21 13.75 3.19
C VAL A 138 -2.85 14.70 4.19
N LYS A 139 -4.17 14.90 4.09
CA LYS A 139 -4.91 15.80 4.98
C LYS A 139 -4.81 15.34 6.44
N GLY A 140 -4.57 16.28 7.34
CA GLY A 140 -4.50 16.03 8.78
C GLY A 140 -3.11 15.61 9.29
N PHE A 141 -2.10 15.57 8.42
CA PHE A 141 -0.71 15.39 8.82
C PHE A 141 -0.07 16.76 9.08
N PHE A 142 0.86 16.82 10.04
CA PHE A 142 1.65 18.03 10.31
C PHE A 142 2.84 18.20 9.36
N ILE A 143 3.09 17.21 8.49
CA ILE A 143 4.17 17.23 7.50
C ILE A 143 3.61 17.76 6.18
N GLU A 144 4.16 18.87 5.70
CA GLU A 144 3.84 19.45 4.39
C GLU A 144 4.65 18.75 3.29
N ALA A 145 4.13 17.62 2.80
CA ALA A 145 4.71 16.89 1.68
C ALA A 145 3.61 16.28 0.80
N ASP A 146 3.90 16.13 -0.49
CA ASP A 146 3.07 15.35 -1.40
C ASP A 146 3.40 13.85 -1.28
N TYR A 147 2.37 13.03 -1.37
CA TYR A 147 2.46 11.58 -1.30
C TYR A 147 1.86 10.96 -2.55
N LEU A 148 2.34 9.77 -2.91
CA LEU A 148 1.54 8.81 -3.68
C LEU A 148 0.55 8.16 -2.71
N ILE A 149 -0.73 8.42 -2.87
CA ILE A 149 -1.78 7.91 -1.99
C ILE A 149 -2.41 6.69 -2.65
N ILE A 150 -2.36 5.54 -1.96
CA ILE A 150 -2.95 4.28 -2.39
C ILE A 150 -4.08 3.91 -1.43
N SER A 151 -5.32 4.04 -1.89
CA SER A 151 -6.50 3.80 -1.07
C SER A 151 -7.13 2.46 -1.44
N LEU A 152 -7.24 1.54 -0.48
CA LEU A 152 -7.81 0.22 -0.69
C LEU A 152 -9.30 0.19 -0.34
N PRO A 153 -10.16 -0.38 -1.21
CA PRO A 153 -11.59 -0.48 -0.96
C PRO A 153 -11.84 -1.49 0.14
N MET A 154 -12.52 -1.07 1.21
CA MET A 154 -12.91 -1.95 2.30
C MET A 154 -14.42 -1.86 2.54
N LYS A 155 -15.03 -2.98 2.95
CA LYS A 155 -16.42 -2.98 3.43
C LYS A 155 -16.62 -3.96 4.58
N PRO A 156 -17.57 -3.65 5.49
CA PRO A 156 -18.11 -4.64 6.41
C PRO A 156 -18.70 -5.84 5.65
N ARG A 157 -18.64 -7.02 6.27
CA ARG A 157 -19.18 -8.27 5.72
C ARG A 157 -20.70 -8.24 5.52
N SER A 158 -21.40 -7.43 6.31
CA SER A 158 -22.86 -7.28 6.29
C SER A 158 -23.36 -6.26 5.26
N ALA A 159 -22.47 -5.74 4.41
CA ALA A 159 -22.79 -4.74 3.40
C ALA A 159 -22.73 -5.30 1.97
#